data_AF-A0A3D5YQG1-F1
#
_entry.id   AF-A0A3D5YQG1-F1
#
_cell.length_a   1.000
_cell.length_b   1.000
_cell.length_c   1.000
_cell.angle_alpha   90.00
_cell.angle_beta   90.00
_cell.angle_gamma   90.00
#
_symmetry.space_group_name_H-M   'P 1'
#
loop_
_entity.id
_entity.type
_entity.pdbx_description
1 polymer ?
#
loop_
_entity_poly.entity_id
_entity_poly.type
_entity_poly.pdbx_seq_one_letter_code
_entity_poly.pdbx_strand_id
1 'polypeptide(L)'
;MKRFKKRIPNRESIENNKYLRFILKRVGHKPYLWEFNRREVVMATWIGVFWAMVPMPFQMIPAVIMSVVFRANILVAIAWVWLSNPFTMLPIFYFEYYIGCHLMGIKFIDSLVSANWQDILIHWQLVLIPLLLGSLVVGVLSSLILASSVWLIYRWRGIN
;
A
#
# COMPACT_ATOMS: atom_id res chain seq x y z
N MET A 1 25.51 -8.60 11.95
CA MET A 1 24.80 -7.48 11.26
C MET A 1 25.61 -6.80 10.14
N LYS A 2 26.23 -7.53 9.18
CA LYS A 2 27.07 -6.91 8.12
C LYS A 2 26.77 -7.32 6.66
N ARG A 3 25.79 -8.19 6.38
CA ARG A 3 25.59 -8.74 5.01
C ARG A 3 24.41 -8.19 4.20
N PHE A 4 23.57 -7.31 4.76
CA PHE A 4 22.43 -6.71 4.02
C PHE A 4 22.63 -5.26 3.56
N LYS A 5 23.75 -4.61 3.90
CA LYS A 5 24.07 -3.24 3.42
C LYS A 5 24.35 -3.14 1.91
N LYS A 6 24.55 -4.26 1.20
CA LYS A 6 25.06 -4.27 -0.17
C LYS A 6 23.98 -4.26 -1.26
N ARG A 7 22.69 -4.24 -0.89
CA ARG A 7 21.54 -4.16 -1.82
C ARG A 7 20.51 -3.14 -1.38
N ILE A 8 20.93 -2.12 -0.63
CA ILE A 8 20.06 -0.99 -0.31
C ILE A 8 20.13 -0.08 -1.54
N PRO A 9 19.00 0.32 -2.15
CA PRO A 9 19.01 1.34 -3.20
C PRO A 9 19.75 2.56 -2.66
N ASN A 10 20.85 2.92 -3.32
CA ASN A 10 21.67 4.06 -2.91
C ASN A 10 20.79 5.33 -2.92
N ARG A 11 21.02 6.26 -1.99
CA ARG A 11 20.24 7.51 -1.88
C ARG A 11 20.11 8.23 -3.23
N GLU A 12 21.15 8.14 -4.05
CA GLU A 12 21.24 8.62 -5.44
C GLU A 12 20.17 8.02 -6.38
N SER A 13 19.85 6.73 -6.26
CA SER A 13 18.86 6.08 -7.11
C SER A 13 17.43 6.54 -6.80
N ILE A 14 17.20 7.05 -5.59
CA ILE A 14 15.90 7.54 -5.11
C ILE A 14 15.75 9.04 -5.41
N GLU A 15 16.85 9.80 -5.39
CA GLU A 15 16.89 11.22 -5.77
C GLU A 15 16.52 11.46 -7.25
N ASN A 16 16.73 10.45 -8.11
CA ASN A 16 16.34 10.50 -9.52
C ASN A 16 14.82 10.48 -9.75
N ASN A 17 14.00 10.09 -8.76
CA ASN A 17 12.55 10.15 -8.89
C ASN A 17 11.99 11.44 -8.26
N LYS A 18 11.33 12.28 -9.09
CA LYS A 18 10.81 13.60 -8.71
C LYS A 18 9.89 13.56 -7.49
N TYR A 19 9.06 12.51 -7.35
CA TYR A 19 8.12 12.35 -6.24
C TYR A 19 8.83 11.95 -4.95
N LEU A 20 9.73 10.97 -5.04
CA LEU A 20 10.53 10.54 -3.89
C LEU A 20 11.43 11.67 -3.39
N ARG A 21 12.08 12.43 -4.29
CA ARG A 21 12.92 13.58 -3.94
C ARG A 21 12.18 14.63 -3.08
N PHE A 22 10.90 14.87 -3.34
CA PHE A 22 10.10 15.79 -2.52
C PHE A 22 9.89 15.26 -1.09
N ILE A 23 9.55 13.98 -0.97
CA ILE A 23 9.35 13.29 0.32
C ILE A 23 10.67 13.26 1.11
N LEU A 24 11.79 12.96 0.42
CA LEU A 24 13.13 12.96 0.97
C LEU A 24 13.55 14.31 1.55
N LYS A 25 13.28 15.41 0.85
CA LYS A 25 13.58 16.75 1.36
C LYS A 25 12.80 17.10 2.63
N ARG A 26 11.56 16.63 2.74
CA ARG A 26 10.68 16.95 3.89
C ARG A 26 10.97 16.11 5.12
N VAL A 27 11.28 14.83 4.95
CA VAL A 27 11.31 13.88 6.06
C VAL A 27 12.64 13.12 6.19
N GLY A 28 13.53 13.19 5.20
CA GLY A 28 14.72 12.34 5.10
C GLY A 28 15.78 12.52 6.19
N HIS A 29 15.65 13.50 7.09
CA HIS A 29 16.58 13.72 8.20
C HIS A 29 16.40 12.74 9.38
N LYS A 30 15.32 11.94 9.40
CA LYS A 30 15.07 11.00 10.51
C LYS A 30 15.66 9.61 10.21
N PRO A 31 16.54 9.04 11.07
CA PRO A 31 17.24 7.78 10.81
C PRO A 31 16.32 6.56 10.60
N TYR A 32 15.30 6.40 11.45
CA TYR A 32 14.37 5.27 11.43
C TYR A 32 13.61 5.09 10.10
N LEU A 33 13.52 6.14 9.28
CA LEU A 33 12.86 6.09 7.97
C LEU A 33 13.62 5.25 6.94
N TRP A 34 14.90 5.01 7.22
CA TRP A 34 15.87 4.34 6.36
C TRP A 34 16.41 3.06 6.96
N GLU A 35 16.14 2.82 8.24
CA GLU A 35 16.57 1.65 8.96
C GLU A 35 15.65 0.46 8.63
N PHE A 36 16.28 -0.68 8.31
CA PHE A 36 15.57 -1.92 7.99
C PHE A 36 15.49 -2.84 9.21
N ASN A 37 15.27 -2.24 10.38
CA ASN A 37 15.04 -2.95 11.62
C ASN A 37 13.68 -3.67 11.55
N ARG A 38 13.53 -4.78 12.29
CA ARG A 38 12.35 -5.64 12.23
C ARG A 38 11.05 -4.86 12.42
N ARG A 39 10.98 -4.00 13.45
CA ARG A 39 9.76 -3.29 13.82
C ARG A 39 9.34 -2.30 12.73
N GLU A 40 10.28 -1.55 12.19
CA GLU A 40 10.11 -0.50 11.22
C GLU A 40 9.65 -1.07 9.87
N VAL A 41 10.20 -2.22 9.46
CA VAL A 41 9.82 -2.92 8.23
C VAL A 41 8.44 -3.59 8.37
N VAL A 42 8.13 -4.19 9.52
CA VAL A 42 6.80 -4.78 9.78
C VAL A 42 5.73 -3.68 9.78
N MET A 43 5.96 -2.56 10.48
CA MET A 43 5.03 -1.42 10.48
C MET A 43 4.87 -0.82 9.08
N ALA A 44 5.97 -0.69 8.32
CA ALA A 44 5.93 -0.17 6.96
C ALA A 44 5.15 -1.10 6.01
N THR A 45 5.24 -2.41 6.22
CA THR A 45 4.48 -3.40 5.46
C THR A 45 2.99 -3.25 5.75
N TRP A 46 2.62 -3.11 7.02
CA TRP A 46 1.23 -2.91 7.40
C TRP A 46 0.63 -1.65 6.76
N ILE A 47 1.32 -0.52 6.91
CA ILE A 47 0.88 0.78 6.35
C ILE A 47 0.85 0.75 4.82
N GLY A 48 1.94 0.28 4.20
CA GLY A 48 2.10 0.33 2.75
C GLY A 48 1.11 -0.58 2.02
N VAL A 49 0.89 -1.80 2.52
CA VAL A 49 -0.09 -2.72 1.94
C VAL A 49 -1.51 -2.17 2.08
N PHE A 50 -1.86 -1.65 3.26
CA PHE A 50 -3.18 -1.05 3.48
C PHE A 50 -3.46 0.06 2.46
N TRP A 51 -2.56 1.03 2.34
CA TRP A 51 -2.70 2.13 1.39
C TRP A 51 -2.53 1.72 -0.07
N ALA A 52 -1.97 0.55 -0.36
CA ALA A 52 -1.92 0.01 -1.73
C ALA A 52 -3.28 -0.55 -2.18
N MET A 53 -4.11 -1.00 -1.24
CA MET A 53 -5.45 -1.53 -1.51
C MET A 53 -6.50 -0.41 -1.58
N VAL A 54 -6.36 0.64 -0.77
CA VAL A 54 -7.34 1.76 -0.77
C VAL A 54 -7.34 2.50 -2.13
N PRO A 55 -8.45 2.52 -2.88
CA PRO A 55 -8.55 3.16 -4.19
C PRO A 55 -8.63 4.68 -4.02
N MET A 56 -7.48 5.34 -3.94
CA MET A 56 -7.43 6.80 -3.89
C MET A 56 -6.28 7.39 -4.69
N PRO A 57 -6.51 8.51 -5.38
CA PRO A 57 -5.40 9.27 -5.95
C PRO A 57 -4.49 9.75 -4.80
N PHE A 58 -3.19 9.78 -5.06
CA PHE A 58 -2.18 10.24 -4.10
C PHE A 58 -2.10 9.46 -2.78
N GLN A 59 -2.47 8.17 -2.77
CA GLN A 59 -2.35 7.26 -1.60
C GLN A 59 -0.95 7.19 -0.96
N MET A 60 0.08 7.66 -1.67
CA MET A 60 1.44 7.83 -1.14
C MET A 60 1.52 8.88 -0.01
N ILE A 61 0.73 9.96 -0.09
CA ILE A 61 0.73 11.03 0.92
C ILE A 61 0.34 10.46 2.30
N PRO A 62 -0.83 9.82 2.47
CA PRO A 62 -1.19 9.27 3.76
C PRO A 62 -0.28 8.11 4.18
N ALA A 63 0.25 7.30 3.25
CA ALA A 63 1.24 6.27 3.57
C ALA A 63 2.53 6.85 4.19
N VAL A 64 3.03 7.97 3.64
CA VAL A 64 4.19 8.70 4.19
C VAL A 64 3.86 9.30 5.54
N ILE A 65 2.72 9.97 5.69
CA ILE A 65 2.30 10.57 6.97
C ILE A 65 2.22 9.50 8.06
N MET A 66 1.54 8.39 7.78
CA MET A 66 1.43 7.26 8.71
C MET A 66 2.80 6.66 9.02
N SER A 67 3.70 6.56 8.04
CA SER A 67 5.06 6.07 8.29
C SER A 67 5.84 6.98 9.24
N VAL A 68 5.64 8.30 9.18
CA VAL A 68 6.24 9.23 10.13
C VAL A 68 5.67 9.08 11.52
N VAL A 69 4.34 8.98 11.63
CA VAL A 69 3.60 8.86 12.90
C VAL A 69 3.96 7.56 13.62
N PHE A 70 3.95 6.43 12.92
CA PHE A 70 4.21 5.11 13.47
C PHE A 70 5.69 4.71 13.51
N ARG A 71 6.58 5.64 13.14
CA ARG A 71 8.04 5.41 13.03
C ARG A 71 8.38 4.21 12.14
N ALA A 72 7.72 4.09 11.00
CA ALA A 72 7.94 3.03 10.03
C ALA A 72 8.96 3.41 8.95
N ASN A 73 9.54 2.42 8.29
CA ASN A 73 10.44 2.64 7.16
C ASN A 73 9.65 3.16 5.94
N ILE A 74 9.92 4.39 5.51
CA ILE A 74 9.17 5.02 4.41
C ILE A 74 9.41 4.32 3.07
N LEU A 75 10.64 3.85 2.81
CA LEU A 75 10.96 3.21 1.53
C LEU A 75 10.16 1.92 1.35
N VAL A 76 10.06 1.12 2.41
CA VAL A 76 9.26 -0.11 2.39
C VAL A 76 7.78 0.21 2.19
N ALA A 77 7.25 1.21 2.90
CA ALA A 77 5.84 1.60 2.76
C ALA A 77 5.52 2.08 1.34
N ILE A 78 6.37 2.94 0.76
CA ILE A 78 6.18 3.42 -0.62
C ILE A 78 6.34 2.28 -1.63
N ALA A 79 7.28 1.35 -1.43
CA ALA A 79 7.46 0.20 -2.30
C ALA A 79 6.19 -0.66 -2.38
N TRP A 80 5.51 -0.88 -1.25
CA TRP A 80 4.21 -1.54 -1.23
C TRP A 80 3.14 -0.75 -1.97
N VAL A 81 3.07 0.56 -1.76
CA VAL A 81 2.12 1.44 -2.47
C VAL A 81 2.32 1.39 -3.98
N TRP A 82 3.57 1.28 -4.46
CA TRP A 82 3.90 1.15 -5.88
C TRP A 82 3.60 -0.23 -6.47
N LEU A 83 3.35 -1.23 -5.63
CA LEU A 83 2.92 -2.54 -6.12
C LEU A 83 1.55 -2.43 -6.82
N SER A 84 0.67 -1.56 -6.32
CA SER A 84 -0.58 -1.17 -7.01
C SER A 84 -0.30 -0.20 -8.15
N ASN A 85 0.15 -0.75 -9.28
CA ASN A 85 0.29 -0.03 -10.54
C ASN A 85 -1.01 -0.13 -11.38
N PRO A 86 -1.20 0.65 -12.46
CA PRO A 86 -2.44 0.62 -13.26
C PRO A 86 -2.83 -0.77 -13.76
N PHE A 87 -1.85 -1.64 -14.00
CA PHE A 87 -2.11 -3.01 -14.46
C PHE A 87 -2.64 -3.90 -13.33
N THR A 88 -2.12 -3.76 -12.10
CA THR A 88 -2.60 -4.52 -10.94
C THR A 88 -3.81 -3.91 -10.25
N MET A 89 -4.05 -2.59 -10.38
CA MET A 89 -5.20 -1.92 -9.77
C MET A 89 -6.52 -2.43 -10.36
N LEU A 90 -6.59 -2.70 -11.67
CA LEU A 90 -7.81 -3.21 -12.31
C LEU A 90 -8.34 -4.51 -11.67
N PRO A 91 -7.54 -5.58 -11.55
CA PRO A 91 -8.01 -6.81 -10.90
C PRO A 91 -8.25 -6.63 -9.39
N ILE A 92 -7.46 -5.77 -8.71
CA ILE A 92 -7.67 -5.47 -7.28
C ILE A 92 -9.03 -4.79 -7.07
N PHE A 93 -9.35 -3.74 -7.84
CA PHE A 93 -10.61 -3.00 -7.70
C PHE A 93 -11.82 -3.86 -8.06
N TYR A 94 -11.70 -4.73 -9.07
CA TYR A 94 -12.76 -5.69 -9.37
C TYR A 94 -13.03 -6.62 -8.17
N PHE A 95 -11.97 -7.16 -7.56
CA PHE A 95 -12.08 -8.03 -6.39
C PHE A 95 -12.64 -7.30 -5.17
N GLU A 96 -12.17 -6.09 -4.90
CA GLU A 96 -12.68 -5.25 -3.81
C GLU A 96 -14.14 -4.88 -4.01
N TYR A 97 -14.54 -4.49 -5.22
CA TYR A 97 -15.93 -4.22 -5.55
C TYR A 97 -16.81 -5.46 -5.33
N TYR A 98 -16.34 -6.64 -5.76
CA TYR A 98 -17.03 -7.91 -5.52
C TYR A 98 -17.24 -8.19 -4.02
N ILE A 99 -16.17 -8.08 -3.22
CA ILE A 99 -16.23 -8.25 -1.76
C ILE A 99 -17.18 -7.24 -1.13
N GLY A 100 -17.08 -5.97 -1.53
CA GLY A 100 -17.93 -4.89 -1.07
C GLY A 100 -19.41 -5.13 -1.36
N CYS A 101 -19.75 -5.53 -2.58
CA CYS A 101 -21.13 -5.87 -2.96
C CYS A 101 -21.67 -7.02 -2.12
N HIS A 102 -20.85 -8.07 -1.92
CA HIS A 102 -21.23 -9.22 -1.12
C HIS A 102 -21.49 -8.84 0.34
N LEU A 103 -20.63 -8.00 0.94
CA LEU A 103 -20.78 -7.52 2.31
C LEU A 103 -22.00 -6.62 2.49
N MET A 104 -22.35 -5.83 1.48
CA MET A 104 -23.54 -4.96 1.52
C MET A 104 -24.84 -5.68 1.13
N GLY A 105 -24.77 -6.93 0.67
CA GLY A 105 -25.93 -7.67 0.17
C GLY A 105 -26.52 -7.08 -1.12
N ILE A 106 -25.74 -6.32 -1.89
CA ILE A 106 -26.18 -5.73 -3.16
C ILE A 106 -25.74 -6.59 -4.34
N LYS A 107 -26.50 -6.52 -5.44
CA LYS A 107 -26.17 -7.25 -6.65
C LYS A 107 -24.84 -6.73 -7.22
N PHE A 108 -23.89 -7.63 -7.38
CA PHE A 108 -22.68 -7.36 -8.13
C PHE A 108 -23.00 -7.22 -9.63
N ILE A 109 -22.53 -6.14 -10.25
CA ILE A 109 -22.81 -5.83 -11.65
C ILE A 109 -21.48 -5.80 -12.41
N ASP A 110 -21.15 -6.92 -13.06
CA ASP A 110 -19.96 -7.06 -13.90
C ASP A 110 -19.88 -5.98 -14.99
N SER A 111 -21.04 -5.59 -15.54
CA SER A 111 -21.10 -4.64 -16.65
C SER A 111 -20.68 -3.21 -16.26
N LEU A 112 -20.76 -2.86 -14.98
CA LEU A 112 -20.27 -1.57 -14.49
C LEU A 112 -18.74 -1.53 -14.42
N VAL A 113 -18.07 -2.69 -14.38
CA VAL A 113 -16.61 -2.77 -14.46
C VAL A 113 -16.15 -3.03 -15.90
N SER A 114 -17.04 -3.51 -16.78
CA SER A 114 -16.73 -3.73 -18.19
C SER A 114 -16.75 -2.41 -19.00
N ALA A 115 -15.58 -1.80 -19.16
CA ALA A 115 -15.14 -0.88 -20.23
C ALA A 115 -15.99 0.35 -20.61
N ASN A 116 -17.22 0.53 -20.11
CA ASN A 116 -18.08 1.64 -20.47
C ASN A 116 -17.94 2.75 -19.40
N TRP A 117 -16.91 3.58 -19.58
CA TRP A 117 -16.60 4.68 -18.66
C TRP A 117 -17.77 5.62 -18.37
N GLN A 118 -18.72 5.74 -19.31
CA GLN A 118 -19.92 6.55 -19.14
C GLN A 118 -20.86 5.98 -18.07
N ASP A 119 -21.05 4.66 -18.02
CA ASP A 119 -21.92 4.01 -17.04
C ASP A 119 -21.33 4.09 -15.62
N ILE A 120 -19.99 3.99 -15.50
CA ILE A 120 -19.27 4.20 -14.24
C ILE A 120 -19.49 5.62 -13.72
N LEU A 121 -19.44 6.63 -14.60
CA LEU A 121 -19.61 8.03 -14.21
C LEU A 121 -21.06 8.33 -13.79
N ILE A 122 -22.04 7.74 -14.45
CA ILE A 122 -23.47 7.92 -14.11
C ILE A 122 -23.81 7.20 -12.79
N HIS A 123 -23.24 6.01 -12.57
CA HIS A 123 -23.53 5.15 -11.42
C HIS A 123 -22.39 5.09 -10.40
N TRP A 124 -21.54 6.13 -10.33
CA TRP A 124 -20.30 6.10 -9.56
C TRP A 124 -20.50 5.77 -8.08
N GLN A 125 -21.64 6.16 -7.49
CA GLN A 125 -21.96 5.86 -6.09
C GLN A 125 -22.21 4.36 -5.84
N LEU A 126 -22.83 3.67 -6.81
CA LEU A 126 -23.10 2.24 -6.76
C LEU A 126 -21.83 1.41 -6.89
N VAL A 127 -20.76 2.00 -7.41
CA VAL A 127 -19.43 1.36 -7.52
C VAL A 127 -18.54 1.77 -6.36
N LEU A 128 -18.45 3.07 -6.04
CA LEU A 128 -17.48 3.61 -5.09
C LEU A 128 -17.72 3.14 -3.65
N ILE A 129 -18.97 3.11 -3.18
CA ILE A 129 -19.28 2.71 -1.79
C ILE A 129 -18.87 1.26 -1.52
N PRO A 130 -19.35 0.26 -2.27
CA PRO A 130 -18.91 -1.12 -2.10
C PRO A 130 -17.41 -1.27 -2.37
N LEU A 131 -16.85 -0.60 -3.38
CA LEU A 131 -15.41 -0.63 -3.62
C LEU A 131 -14.61 -0.16 -2.39
N LEU A 132 -14.98 0.97 -1.78
CA LEU A 132 -14.32 1.49 -0.58
C LEU A 132 -14.47 0.53 0.60
N LEU A 133 -15.65 -0.05 0.82
CA LEU A 133 -15.87 -1.05 1.87
C LEU A 133 -15.01 -2.28 1.65
N GLY A 134 -14.99 -2.80 0.42
CA GLY A 134 -14.17 -3.93 0.02
C GLY A 134 -12.69 -3.66 0.22
N SER A 135 -12.21 -2.50 -0.22
CA SER A 135 -10.81 -2.09 -0.06
C SER A 135 -10.41 -1.93 1.41
N LEU A 136 -11.31 -1.48 2.29
CA LEU A 136 -11.05 -1.43 3.73
C LEU A 136 -10.85 -2.83 4.29
N VAL A 137 -11.73 -3.77 3.95
CA VAL A 137 -11.65 -5.16 4.43
C VAL A 137 -10.43 -5.87 3.86
N VAL A 138 -10.26 -5.83 2.54
CA VAL A 138 -9.13 -6.44 1.83
C VAL A 138 -7.81 -5.80 2.28
N GLY A 139 -7.77 -4.48 2.43
CA GLY A 139 -6.61 -3.73 2.92
C GLY A 139 -6.21 -4.13 4.35
N VAL A 140 -7.17 -4.24 5.27
CA VAL A 140 -6.88 -4.69 6.64
C VAL A 140 -6.41 -6.15 6.67
N LEU A 141 -7.09 -7.05 5.96
CA LEU A 141 -6.72 -8.46 5.96
C LEU A 141 -5.36 -8.70 5.31
N SER A 142 -5.13 -8.14 4.12
CA SER A 142 -3.86 -8.28 3.40
C SER A 142 -2.69 -7.66 4.16
N SER A 143 -2.88 -6.48 4.77
CA SER A 143 -1.84 -5.83 5.57
C SER A 143 -1.49 -6.64 6.81
N LEU A 144 -2.47 -7.22 7.50
CA LEU A 144 -2.22 -8.09 8.66
C LEU A 144 -1.49 -9.37 8.26
N ILE A 145 -1.92 -10.03 7.17
CA ILE A 145 -1.30 -11.27 6.68
C ILE A 145 0.16 -11.01 6.27
N LEU A 146 0.41 -9.97 5.47
CA LEU A 146 1.75 -9.67 4.97
C LEU A 146 2.66 -9.16 6.09
N ALA A 147 2.19 -8.28 6.98
CA ALA A 147 2.98 -7.82 8.11
C ALA A 147 3.34 -8.97 9.07
N SER A 148 2.39 -9.89 9.33
CA SER A 148 2.64 -11.09 10.14
C SER A 148 3.63 -12.03 9.46
N SER A 149 3.53 -12.21 8.14
CA SER A 149 4.46 -13.02 7.36
C SER A 149 5.87 -12.43 7.41
N VAL A 150 6.01 -11.11 7.23
CA VAL A 150 7.30 -10.41 7.37
C VAL A 150 7.85 -10.60 8.79
N TRP A 151 7.02 -10.40 9.81
CA TRP A 151 7.44 -10.59 11.21
C TRP A 151 7.94 -12.02 11.48
N LEU A 152 7.23 -13.03 10.99
CA LEU A 152 7.64 -14.44 11.08
C LEU A 152 8.97 -14.68 10.39
N ILE A 153 9.18 -14.15 9.18
CA ILE A 153 10.45 -14.28 8.45
C ILE A 153 11.61 -13.68 9.25
N TYR A 154 11.43 -12.50 9.87
CA TYR A 154 12.47 -11.91 10.72
C TYR A 154 12.74 -12.77 11.95
N ARG A 155 11.70 -13.29 12.59
CA ARG A 155 11.81 -14.19 13.75
C ARG A 155 12.58 -15.47 13.41
N TRP A 156 12.24 -16.11 12.29
CA TRP A 156 12.88 -17.35 11.84
C TRP A 156 14.34 -17.16 11.44
N ARG A 157 14.67 -16.00 10.86
CA ARG A 157 16.05 -15.69 10.46
C ARG A 157 16.93 -15.19 11.61
N GLY A 158 16.38 -15.08 12.84
CA GLY A 158 17.11 -14.57 14.00
C GLY A 158 17.59 -13.12 13.82
N ILE A 159 16.93 -12.35 12.96
CA ILE A 159 17.28 -10.95 12.67
C ILE A 159 16.53 -10.10 13.68
N ASN A 160 17.25 -9.63 14.71
CA ASN A 160 16.77 -8.63 15.67
C ASN A 160 16.79 -7.24 15.06
#